data_AF-A0A381VLV5-F1
#
_entry.id   AF-A0A381VLV5-F1
#
_cell.length_a   1.000
_cell.length_b   1.000
_cell.length_c   1.000
_cell.angle_alpha   90.00
_cell.angle_beta   90.00
_cell.angle_gamma   90.00
#
_symmetry.space_group_name_H-M   'P 1'
#
loop_
_entity.id
_entity.type
_entity.pdbx_description
1 polymer ?
#
loop_
_entity_poly.entity_id
_entity_poly.type
_entity_poly.pdbx_seq_one_letter_code
_entity_poly.pdbx_strand_id
1 'polypeptide(L)'
;MSTKREINTLIDLARKVGQAFCDKNTFKETSSDQIIQEWKYQGAKFRMNFQKTQSDEIAIENCYAQMRKKLRELNLGAPSESSMRLVSNFAKVEELILLDELWEELDANNQS
;
A
#
# COMPACT_ATOMS: atom_id res chain seq x y z
N MET A 1 -19.40 -6.31 3.06
CA MET A 1 -18.60 -7.50 2.71
C MET A 1 -17.72 -7.84 3.91
N SER A 2 -16.96 -8.94 3.91
CA SER A 2 -16.18 -9.35 5.10
C SER A 2 -15.00 -8.41 5.29
N THR A 3 -15.20 -7.34 6.06
CA THR A 3 -14.24 -6.28 6.43
C THR A 3 -12.88 -6.82 6.91
N LYS A 4 -12.88 -7.99 7.54
CA LYS A 4 -11.65 -8.68 7.97
C LYS A 4 -10.83 -9.24 6.81
N ARG A 5 -11.46 -9.62 5.69
CA ARG A 5 -10.78 -10.08 4.48
C ARG A 5 -10.14 -8.90 3.75
N GLU A 6 -10.80 -7.75 3.73
CA GLU A 6 -10.35 -6.51 3.07
C GLU A 6 -9.06 -5.97 3.70
N ILE A 7 -9.00 -5.84 5.03
CA ILE A 7 -7.80 -5.29 5.70
C ILE A 7 -6.55 -6.16 5.54
N ASN A 8 -6.68 -7.49 5.53
CA ASN A 8 -5.54 -8.39 5.35
C ASN A 8 -4.95 -8.28 3.95
N THR A 9 -5.81 -8.17 2.93
CA THR A 9 -5.37 -7.90 1.54
C THR A 9 -4.58 -6.60 1.47
N LEU A 10 -5.09 -5.53 2.09
CA LEU A 10 -4.39 -4.24 2.11
C LEU A 10 -3.02 -4.32 2.80
N ILE A 11 -2.93 -5.02 3.94
CA ILE A 11 -1.67 -5.23 4.67
C ILE A 11 -0.64 -5.95 3.78
N ASP A 12 -1.06 -6.98 3.05
CA ASP A 12 -0.17 -7.77 2.20
C ASP A 12 0.28 -7.00 0.95
N LEU A 13 -0.63 -6.25 0.31
CA LEU A 13 -0.27 -5.36 -0.81
C LEU A 13 0.70 -4.27 -0.35
N ALA A 14 0.49 -3.69 0.84
CA ALA A 14 1.41 -2.73 1.44
C ALA A 14 2.82 -3.30 1.62
N ARG A 15 2.94 -4.57 2.03
CA ARG A 15 4.25 -5.26 2.14
C ARG A 15 4.94 -5.38 0.80
N LYS A 16 4.21 -5.84 -0.23
CA LYS A 16 4.76 -6.06 -1.57
C LYS A 16 5.20 -4.74 -2.21
N VAL A 17 4.38 -3.69 -2.13
CA VAL A 17 4.72 -2.36 -2.63
C VAL A 17 5.89 -1.77 -1.86
N GLY A 18 5.92 -1.90 -0.54
CA GLY A 18 7.07 -1.50 0.28
C GLY A 18 8.36 -2.20 -0.17
N GLN A 19 8.33 -3.52 -0.37
CA GLN A 19 9.47 -4.29 -0.82
C GLN A 19 9.96 -3.93 -2.23
N ALA A 20 9.04 -3.56 -3.13
CA ALA A 20 9.34 -3.17 -4.51
C ALA A 20 9.92 -1.76 -4.60
N PHE A 21 9.30 -0.78 -3.93
CA PHE A 21 9.62 0.64 -4.14
C PHE A 21 10.56 1.24 -3.09
N CYS A 22 10.61 0.70 -1.86
CA CYS A 22 11.37 1.30 -0.77
C CYS A 22 12.85 0.86 -0.77
N ASP A 23 13.66 1.65 -0.07
CA ASP A 23 15.08 1.43 0.12
C ASP A 23 15.33 0.04 0.75
N LYS A 24 16.24 -0.73 0.14
CA LYS A 24 16.57 -2.09 0.60
C LYS A 24 17.00 -2.10 2.08
N ASN A 25 16.62 -3.16 2.80
CA ASN A 25 16.96 -3.38 4.22
C ASN A 25 16.43 -2.30 5.19
N THR A 26 15.44 -1.50 4.79
CA THR A 26 14.81 -0.50 5.68
C THR A 26 13.49 -0.96 6.29
N PHE A 27 12.93 -2.07 5.79
CA PHE A 27 11.67 -2.61 6.29
C PHE A 27 11.77 -3.04 7.76
N LYS A 28 10.81 -2.59 8.55
CA LYS A 28 10.55 -3.06 9.90
C LYS A 28 9.06 -3.30 10.06
N GLU A 29 8.71 -4.46 10.60
CA GLU A 29 7.35 -4.77 11.00
C GLU A 29 7.29 -5.14 12.48
N THR A 30 6.35 -4.54 13.20
CA THR A 30 6.01 -4.97 14.56
C THR A 30 4.55 -5.36 14.58
N SER A 31 4.24 -6.46 15.27
CA SER A 31 2.92 -7.09 15.23
C SER A 31 2.47 -7.46 16.65
N SER A 32 1.88 -6.49 17.37
CA SER A 32 1.25 -6.70 18.68
C SER A 32 -0.28 -6.61 18.53
N ASP A 33 -0.90 -5.56 19.06
CA ASP A 33 -2.33 -5.24 18.88
C ASP A 33 -2.60 -4.61 17.50
N GLN A 34 -1.58 -3.99 16.94
CA GLN A 34 -1.53 -3.43 15.60
C GLN A 34 -0.34 -3.99 14.84
N ILE A 35 -0.46 -4.02 13.51
CA ILE A 35 0.62 -4.25 12.58
C ILE A 35 1.14 -2.88 12.17
N ILE A 36 2.39 -2.58 12.50
CA ILE A 36 3.05 -1.34 12.09
C ILE A 36 4.11 -1.73 11.08
N GLN A 37 4.02 -1.15 9.89
CA GLN A 37 5.01 -1.30 8.83
C GLN A 37 5.75 0.02 8.65
N GLU A 38 7.08 -0.02 8.78
CA GLU A 38 7.96 1.12 8.56
C GLU A 38 8.98 0.81 7.47
N TRP A 39 9.23 1.79 6.61
CA TRP A 39 10.11 1.72 5.45
C TRP A 39 10.80 3.07 5.27
N LYS A 40 11.82 3.14 4.41
CA LYS A 40 12.26 4.41 3.82
C LYS A 40 12.07 4.39 2.32
N TYR A 41 11.49 5.43 1.77
CA TYR A 41 11.44 5.65 0.32
C TYR A 41 12.29 6.88 0.00
N GLN A 42 13.36 6.69 -0.76
CA GLN A 42 14.29 7.78 -1.10
C GLN A 42 14.82 8.49 0.16
N GLY A 43 15.11 7.73 1.21
CA GLY A 43 15.54 8.25 2.52
C GLY A 43 14.44 8.82 3.43
N ALA A 44 13.22 9.05 2.92
CA ALA A 44 12.10 9.55 3.69
C ALA A 44 11.36 8.42 4.43
N LYS A 45 11.08 8.61 5.73
CA LYS A 45 10.35 7.61 6.52
C LYS A 45 8.90 7.50 6.06
N PHE A 46 8.50 6.28 5.67
CA PHE A 46 7.13 5.90 5.38
C PHE A 46 6.66 4.91 6.44
N ARG A 47 5.51 5.19 7.07
CA ARG A 47 4.96 4.37 8.15
C ARG A 47 3.46 4.20 7.94
N MET A 48 3.02 2.95 8.02
CA MET A 48 1.61 2.56 8.02
C MET A 48 1.29 1.78 9.29
N ASN A 49 0.12 2.04 9.87
CA ASN A 49 -0.39 1.34 11.04
C ASN A 49 -1.72 0.68 10.66
N PHE A 50 -1.82 -0.63 10.88
CA PHE A 50 -3.02 -1.42 10.63
C PHE A 50 -3.48 -2.05 11.94
N GLN A 51 -4.76 -1.89 12.30
CA GLN A 51 -5.30 -2.51 13.51
C GLN A 51 -5.64 -3.99 13.21
N LYS A 52 -5.21 -4.94 14.05
CA LYS A 52 -5.49 -6.38 13.80
C LYS A 52 -6.96 -6.75 13.97
N THR A 53 -7.63 -6.06 14.89
CA THR A 53 -9.04 -6.24 15.19
C THR A 53 -9.77 -4.96 14.78
N GLN A 54 -9.99 -4.77 13.48
CA GLN A 54 -10.95 -3.78 13.02
C GLN A 54 -12.33 -4.44 12.97
N SER A 55 -13.17 -4.10 13.94
CA SER A 55 -14.61 -4.39 13.95
C SER A 55 -15.44 -3.19 13.50
N ASP A 56 -14.78 -2.06 13.18
CA ASP A 56 -15.40 -0.79 12.80
C ASP A 56 -15.03 -0.44 11.35
N GLU A 57 -16.05 -0.30 10.50
CA GLU A 57 -15.93 0.07 9.09
C GLU A 57 -15.21 1.42 8.94
N ILE A 58 -15.46 2.37 9.83
CA ILE A 58 -14.82 3.70 9.81
C ILE A 58 -13.30 3.58 10.02
N ALA A 59 -12.87 2.65 10.87
CA ALA A 59 -11.44 2.42 11.11
C ALA A 59 -10.75 1.82 9.87
N ILE A 60 -11.45 0.99 9.11
CA ILE A 60 -10.98 0.41 7.85
C ILE A 60 -10.88 1.51 6.79
N GLU A 61 -11.94 2.27 6.55
CA GLU A 61 -11.95 3.38 5.59
C GLU A 61 -10.84 4.39 5.87
N ASN A 62 -10.62 4.74 7.14
CA ASN A 62 -9.52 5.63 7.54
C ASN A 62 -8.14 5.03 7.20
N CYS A 63 -7.98 3.71 7.30
CA CYS A 63 -6.74 3.05 6.92
C CYS A 63 -6.49 3.14 5.41
N TYR A 64 -7.53 2.89 4.60
CA TYR A 64 -7.49 3.05 3.15
C TYR A 64 -7.17 4.51 2.76
N ALA A 65 -7.83 5.49 3.41
CA ALA A 65 -7.57 6.90 3.18
C ALA A 65 -6.13 7.32 3.54
N GLN A 66 -5.59 6.82 4.66
CA GLN A 66 -4.22 7.07 5.07
C GLN A 66 -3.21 6.51 4.07
N MET A 67 -3.46 5.30 3.53
CA MET A 67 -2.60 4.71 2.51
C MET A 67 -2.57 5.58 1.25
N ARG A 68 -3.74 5.96 0.71
CA ARG A 68 -3.84 6.86 -0.45
C ARG A 68 -3.07 8.17 -0.23
N LYS A 69 -3.24 8.78 0.96
CA LYS A 69 -2.53 10.02 1.32
C LYS A 69 -1.03 9.83 1.28
N LYS A 70 -0.52 8.76 1.90
CA LYS A 70 0.92 8.51 1.99
C LYS A 70 1.53 8.17 0.63
N LEU A 71 0.85 7.38 -0.21
CA LEU A 71 1.29 7.13 -1.59
C LEU A 71 1.41 8.43 -2.39
N ARG A 72 0.43 9.34 -2.27
CA ARG A 72 0.49 10.67 -2.90
C ARG A 72 1.63 11.53 -2.36
N GLU A 73 1.90 11.51 -1.05
CA GLU A 73 3.04 12.21 -0.43
C GLU A 73 4.39 11.73 -1.00
N LEU A 74 4.48 10.47 -1.43
CA LEU A 74 5.68 9.88 -2.05
C LEU A 74 5.71 10.00 -3.58
N ASN A 75 4.74 10.68 -4.20
CA ASN A 75 4.53 10.71 -5.65
C ASN A 75 4.32 9.32 -6.29
N LEU A 76 3.83 8.35 -5.52
CA LEU A 76 3.47 7.00 -5.98
C LEU A 76 1.98 6.95 -6.34
N GLY A 77 1.59 7.71 -7.37
CA GLY A 77 0.21 7.69 -7.89
C GLY A 77 -0.12 6.40 -8.66
N ALA A 78 -1.41 6.22 -8.96
CA ALA A 78 -1.88 5.12 -9.80
C ALA A 78 -1.14 5.13 -11.15
N PRO A 79 -0.54 4.01 -11.59
CA PRO A 79 0.14 3.93 -12.86
C PRO A 79 -0.81 4.29 -14.01
N SER A 80 -0.40 5.19 -14.90
CA SER A 80 -1.15 5.43 -16.13
C SER A 80 -0.84 4.34 -17.17
N GLU A 81 -1.77 4.10 -18.09
CA GLU A 81 -1.53 3.21 -19.23
C GLU A 81 -0.27 3.62 -20.02
N SER A 82 -0.01 4.92 -20.12
CA SER A 82 1.23 5.45 -20.72
C SER A 82 2.48 5.07 -19.93
N SER A 83 2.43 5.09 -18.60
CA SER A 83 3.54 4.67 -17.73
C SER A 83 3.83 3.18 -17.87
N MET A 84 2.78 2.35 -17.90
CA MET A 84 2.92 0.91 -18.13
C MET A 84 3.54 0.59 -19.51
N ARG A 85 3.14 1.32 -20.56
CA ARG A 85 3.70 1.14 -21.92
C ARG A 85 5.14 1.63 -22.07
N LEU A 86 5.52 2.70 -21.35
CA LEU A 86 6.87 3.29 -21.42
C LEU A 86 7.92 2.43 -20.72
N VAL A 87 7.51 1.66 -19.71
CA VAL A 87 8.39 0.78 -18.95
C VAL A 87 8.47 -0.59 -19.64
N SER A 88 9.01 -0.60 -20.86
CA SER A 88 9.31 -1.85 -21.59
C SER A 88 10.56 -2.57 -21.06
N ASN A 89 11.24 -2.01 -20.05
CA ASN A 89 12.24 -2.71 -19.25
C ASN A 89 11.54 -3.56 -18.18
N PHE A 90 11.53 -4.88 -18.39
CA PHE A 90 10.92 -5.90 -17.53
C PHE A 90 11.11 -5.69 -16.02
N ALA A 91 12.28 -5.16 -15.61
CA ALA A 91 12.63 -4.95 -14.20
C ALA A 91 11.69 -4.01 -13.42
N LYS A 92 10.94 -3.13 -14.09
CA LYS A 92 10.02 -2.18 -13.46
C LYS A 92 8.54 -2.45 -13.77
N VAL A 93 8.24 -3.42 -14.64
CA VAL A 93 6.86 -3.78 -14.99
C VAL A 93 6.16 -4.41 -13.78
N GLU A 94 6.83 -5.32 -13.07
CA GLU A 94 6.28 -5.95 -11.87
C GLU A 94 6.01 -4.93 -10.75
N GLU A 95 6.90 -3.95 -10.57
CA GLU A 95 6.71 -2.86 -9.61
C GLU A 95 5.45 -2.04 -9.94
N LEU A 96 5.26 -1.69 -11.21
CA LEU A 96 4.07 -0.95 -11.65
C LEU A 96 2.78 -1.77 -11.51
N ILE A 97 2.80 -3.06 -11.82
CA ILE A 97 1.63 -3.94 -11.62
C ILE A 97 1.24 -3.99 -10.14
N LEU A 98 2.22 -4.16 -9.24
CA LEU A 98 1.94 -4.17 -7.80
C LEU A 98 1.38 -2.84 -7.29
N LEU A 99 1.84 -1.72 -7.84
CA LEU A 99 1.31 -0.40 -7.50
C LEU A 99 -0.11 -0.22 -8.04
N ASP A 100 -0.39 -0.73 -9.24
CA ASP A 100 -1.72 -0.72 -9.86
C ASP A 100 -2.72 -1.55 -9.03
N GLU A 101 -2.37 -2.79 -8.69
CA GLU A 101 -3.17 -3.67 -7.81
C GLU A 101 -3.50 -3.00 -6.47
N LEU A 102 -2.53 -2.29 -5.87
CA LEU A 102 -2.76 -1.54 -4.64
C LEU A 102 -3.75 -0.40 -4.85
N TRP A 103 -3.62 0.38 -5.94
CA TRP A 103 -4.56 1.48 -6.22
C TRP A 103 -5.97 0.99 -6.56
N GLU A 104 -6.11 -0.14 -7.26
CA GLU A 104 -7.41 -0.77 -7.52
C GLU A 104 -8.11 -1.20 -6.23
N GLU A 105 -7.39 -1.90 -5.34
CA GLU A 105 -7.91 -2.26 -4.01
C GLU A 105 -8.30 -1.01 -3.21
N LEU A 106 -7.46 0.02 -3.27
CA LEU A 106 -7.77 1.28 -2.61
C LEU A 106 -9.04 1.91 -3.17
N ASP A 107 -9.25 1.97 -4.48
CA ASP A 107 -10.40 2.63 -5.08
C ASP A 107 -11.71 1.83 -4.93
N ALA A 108 -11.65 0.50 -4.89
CA ALA A 108 -12.79 -0.37 -4.62
C ALA A 108 -13.45 -0.07 -3.26
N ASN A 109 -12.67 0.30 -2.25
CA ASN A 109 -13.17 0.70 -0.92
C ASN A 109 -13.73 2.14 -0.89
N ASN A 110 -13.68 2.92 -1.97
CA ASN A 110 -14.27 4.26 -2.03
C ASN A 110 -15.69 4.26 -2.63
N GLN A 111 -16.18 3.10 -3.07
CA GLN A 111 -17.49 2.92 -3.71
C GLN A 111 -18.50 2.12 -2.89
N SER A 112 -18.26 1.90 -1.59
CA SER A 112 -19.23 1.26 -0.68
C SER A 112 -20.09 2.28 0.07
#